data_AF-A0A3A6NP62-F1
#
_entry.id   AF-A0A3A6NP62-F1
#
_cell.length_a   1.000
_cell.length_b   1.000
_cell.length_c   1.000
_cell.angle_alpha   90.00
_cell.angle_beta   90.00
_cell.angle_gamma   90.00
#
_symmetry.space_group_name_H-M   'P 1'
#
loop_
_entity.id
_entity.type
_entity.pdbx_description
1 polymer ?
#
loop_
_entity_poly.entity_id
_entity_poly.type
_entity_poly.pdbx_seq_one_letter_code
_entity_poly.pdbx_strand_id
1 'polypeptide(L)'
;MHPSFSAHPAPRPAPRRAVWLLWPLASLAVAALALMSLGSFGQALRYDESPSLSVAPTQSVAVRLEALPLTVRGLRVSVFCAQGGCGGLTLWFSGIPVEALHRDGGRAEFRVTSSGAMDNSLRVANLSSQPVRINGLRVQNYQGVNNNFPRLVLLLGEPLVRELTARSWLGPVLLALLAQVLAALFWRGGRAGFWWGWRTWAWLLPPLAGLAAAFTARVLDLRLLLAWDAYLLLVCVGPLALGLATLWGGRGRSRWLGTLLTYGTLIAAFLAVSGLALYAESQQRGSGQPTALIDLGRHFAKDPRWVPQGAVLRPEAFGYDGQFFLYMAQDPWARQGAWANIDSPAYRYQRMLYPLLLNLLSGGDKDRLPNLMLVFNLACLLAAFLIMCRLAARLGAALPWALFFLCAYGLFQPVWLGLSEPLANLLLAWGLYAITAGALWWASLALVLMVLTKEHYAVAPALAAAWCWLLSRRGLLAYLLPLAAGLAWQLWLWQRFGHPAFEQSNAGNFTWPLLGSLGLLLSPIHGREVFLGLGFLALLGLTALLLWRGWQRLDLWLLAGLLLVPLFGGESIWGHSFSYHRVLAPAYLAYLAVLFKERSLLASVPGALFGCQAALSLLQV
;
A
#
# COMPACT_ATOMS: atom_id res chain seq x y z
N MET A 1 43.49 -25.28 -8.98
CA MET A 1 42.61 -26.21 -8.23
C MET A 1 41.34 -25.46 -7.81
N HIS A 2 40.27 -25.61 -8.58
CA HIS A 2 38.95 -25.03 -8.28
C HIS A 2 38.16 -26.00 -7.40
N PRO A 3 37.59 -25.59 -6.25
CA PRO A 3 36.73 -26.47 -5.49
C PRO A 3 35.34 -26.50 -6.13
N SER A 4 34.97 -27.66 -6.66
CA SER A 4 33.62 -28.01 -7.09
C SER A 4 32.66 -27.96 -5.90
N PHE A 5 31.62 -27.15 -5.98
CA PHE A 5 30.50 -27.20 -5.04
C PHE A 5 29.78 -28.55 -5.20
N SER A 6 29.96 -29.43 -4.23
CA SER A 6 29.21 -30.69 -4.12
C SER A 6 27.73 -30.38 -3.85
N ALA A 7 26.85 -30.86 -4.74
CA ALA A 7 25.41 -30.81 -4.56
C ALA A 7 25.00 -31.66 -3.34
N HIS A 8 24.36 -31.04 -2.34
CA HIS A 8 23.70 -31.77 -1.27
C HIS A 8 22.47 -32.53 -1.81
N PRO A 9 22.17 -33.73 -1.28
CA PRO A 9 20.98 -34.49 -1.67
C PRO A 9 19.71 -33.71 -1.31
N ALA A 10 18.76 -33.68 -2.25
CA ALA A 10 17.48 -33.00 -2.08
C ALA A 10 16.71 -33.53 -0.86
N PRO A 11 16.12 -32.67 -0.01
CA PRO A 11 15.32 -33.11 1.12
C PRO A 11 14.10 -33.91 0.63
N ARG A 12 13.81 -35.03 1.30
CA ARG A 12 12.61 -35.85 1.03
C ARG A 12 11.35 -34.98 1.20
N PRO A 13 10.37 -35.06 0.28
CA PRO A 13 9.16 -34.26 0.38
C PRO A 13 8.40 -34.61 1.67
N ALA A 14 8.01 -33.57 2.42
CA ALA A 14 7.18 -33.69 3.61
C ALA A 14 5.88 -34.47 3.30
N PRO A 15 5.33 -35.22 4.27
CA PRO A 15 4.16 -36.05 4.05
C PRO A 15 2.98 -35.21 3.58
N ARG A 16 2.49 -35.52 2.38
CA ARG A 16 1.41 -34.83 1.66
C ARG A 16 0.09 -34.70 2.44
N ARG A 17 -0.06 -35.34 3.61
CA ARG A 17 -1.28 -35.35 4.42
C ARG A 17 -1.58 -34.03 5.15
N ALA A 18 -0.57 -33.22 5.48
CA ALA A 18 -0.79 -31.93 6.18
C ALA A 18 -1.41 -30.83 5.30
N VAL A 19 -1.31 -30.92 3.97
CA VAL A 19 -1.85 -29.91 3.02
C VAL A 19 -3.37 -30.02 2.87
N TRP A 20 -3.96 -31.18 3.17
CA TRP A 20 -5.39 -31.44 2.98
C TRP A 20 -6.29 -30.74 4.00
N LEU A 21 -5.78 -30.39 5.18
CA LEU A 21 -6.51 -29.65 6.21
C LEU A 21 -6.44 -28.13 6.00
N LEU A 22 -5.38 -27.63 5.34
CA LEU A 22 -5.13 -26.18 5.19
C LEU A 22 -6.02 -25.50 4.13
N TRP A 23 -6.44 -26.22 3.10
CA TRP A 23 -7.33 -25.67 2.06
C TRP A 23 -8.75 -25.38 2.55
N PRO A 24 -9.46 -26.30 3.25
CA PRO A 24 -10.75 -25.98 3.83
C PRO A 24 -10.65 -24.89 4.91
N LEU A 25 -9.55 -24.83 5.68
CA LEU A 25 -9.30 -23.76 6.64
C LEU A 25 -9.06 -22.39 5.98
N ALA A 26 -8.33 -22.33 4.86
CA ALA A 26 -8.16 -21.10 4.09
C ALA A 26 -9.47 -20.62 3.46
N SER A 27 -10.28 -21.53 2.93
CA SER A 27 -11.61 -21.20 2.40
C SER A 27 -12.59 -20.78 3.50
N LEU A 28 -12.54 -21.42 4.68
CA LEU A 28 -13.29 -21.01 5.87
C LEU A 28 -12.83 -19.65 6.39
N ALA A 29 -11.53 -19.35 6.36
CA ALA A 29 -11.00 -18.05 6.74
C ALA A 29 -11.44 -16.96 5.76
N VAL A 30 -11.42 -17.21 4.45
CA VAL A 30 -11.94 -16.27 3.44
C VAL A 30 -13.47 -16.08 3.59
N ALA A 31 -14.22 -17.14 3.87
CA ALA A 31 -15.66 -17.05 4.13
C ALA A 31 -15.98 -16.31 5.45
N ALA A 32 -15.22 -16.57 6.51
CA ALA A 32 -15.32 -15.86 7.79
C ALA A 32 -14.95 -14.38 7.62
N LEU A 33 -13.90 -14.05 6.85
CA LEU A 33 -13.53 -12.68 6.53
C LEU A 33 -14.59 -11.97 5.68
N ALA A 34 -15.22 -12.68 4.73
CA ALA A 34 -16.37 -12.15 3.98
C ALA A 34 -17.56 -11.87 4.92
N LEU A 35 -17.87 -12.77 5.85
CA LEU A 35 -18.91 -12.59 6.88
C LEU A 35 -18.58 -11.47 7.87
N MET A 36 -17.31 -11.29 8.25
CA MET A 36 -16.87 -10.18 9.11
C MET A 36 -16.87 -8.83 8.36
N SER A 37 -16.60 -8.83 7.05
CA SER A 37 -16.74 -7.65 6.21
C SER A 37 -18.20 -7.23 6.00
N LEU A 38 -19.13 -8.20 6.03
CA LEU A 38 -20.57 -7.92 6.06
C LEU A 38 -21.00 -7.27 7.39
N GLY A 39 -20.34 -7.60 8.50
CA GLY A 39 -20.55 -6.97 9.81
C GLY A 39 -20.03 -5.53 9.92
N SER A 40 -19.24 -5.06 8.94
CA SER A 40 -18.70 -3.70 8.87
C SER A 40 -19.35 -2.84 7.77
N PHE A 41 -20.52 -3.26 7.25
CA PHE A 41 -21.45 -2.31 6.66
C PHE A 41 -21.94 -1.38 7.77
N GLY A 42 -21.24 -0.25 7.92
CA GLY A 42 -21.69 0.84 8.75
C GLY A 42 -23.13 1.15 8.35
N GLN A 43 -24.07 0.94 9.26
CA GLN A 43 -25.43 1.42 9.07
C GLN A 43 -25.29 2.91 8.69
N ALA A 44 -25.74 3.26 7.49
CA ALA A 44 -25.89 4.66 7.12
C ALA A 44 -26.98 5.21 8.03
N LEU A 45 -26.59 5.66 9.22
CA LEU A 45 -27.48 6.30 10.16
C LEU A 45 -27.90 7.62 9.54
N ARG A 46 -29.09 7.59 8.95
CA ARG A 46 -29.80 8.75 8.44
C ARG A 46 -30.80 9.15 9.50
N TYR A 47 -30.53 10.27 10.14
CA TYR A 47 -31.44 10.88 11.10
C TYR A 47 -32.10 12.08 10.43
N ASP A 48 -33.39 11.97 10.15
CA ASP A 48 -34.21 13.05 9.62
C ASP A 48 -35.15 13.49 10.75
N GLU A 49 -34.95 14.69 11.29
CA GLU A 49 -35.93 15.37 12.12
C GLU A 49 -36.58 16.48 11.30
N SER A 50 -37.87 16.73 11.55
CA SER A 50 -38.60 17.85 10.96
C SER A 50 -38.97 18.87 12.04
N PRO A 51 -37.99 19.52 12.69
CA PRO A 51 -38.29 20.46 13.74
C PRO A 51 -38.86 21.73 13.11
N SER A 52 -40.03 22.18 13.55
CA SER A 52 -40.61 23.46 13.15
C SER A 52 -40.04 24.58 14.02
N LEU A 53 -38.76 24.89 13.85
CA LEU A 53 -38.05 25.88 14.68
C LEU A 53 -37.94 27.22 13.95
N SER A 54 -38.36 28.29 14.62
CA SER A 54 -38.12 29.67 14.18
C SER A 54 -36.93 30.24 14.94
N VAL A 55 -35.88 30.65 14.22
CA VAL A 55 -34.68 31.25 14.81
C VAL A 55 -34.69 32.75 14.49
N ALA A 56 -34.93 33.59 15.51
CA ALA A 56 -34.93 35.04 15.33
C ALA A 56 -33.52 35.58 15.00
N PRO A 57 -33.40 36.78 14.42
CA PRO A 57 -32.10 37.43 14.19
C PRO A 57 -31.25 37.44 15.45
N THR A 58 -29.96 37.12 15.33
CA THR A 58 -28.96 37.07 16.44
C THR A 58 -29.20 36.01 17.52
N GLN A 59 -30.22 35.17 17.39
CA GLN A 59 -30.46 34.06 18.31
C GLN A 59 -29.79 32.75 17.85
N SER A 60 -29.53 31.88 18.81
CA SER A 60 -29.08 30.52 18.59
C SER A 60 -30.00 29.52 19.29
N VAL A 61 -30.36 28.44 18.59
CA VAL A 61 -31.15 27.34 19.15
C VAL A 61 -30.29 26.09 19.23
N ALA A 62 -30.30 25.43 20.38
CA ALA A 62 -29.66 24.13 20.57
C ALA A 62 -30.61 23.01 20.16
N VAL A 63 -30.15 22.13 19.28
CA VAL A 63 -30.80 20.88 18.90
C VAL A 63 -30.02 19.75 19.54
N ARG A 64 -30.67 19.01 20.45
CA ARG A 64 -30.06 17.87 21.13
C ARG A 64 -30.32 16.62 20.30
N LEU A 65 -29.26 15.93 19.90
CA LEU A 65 -29.38 14.68 19.16
C LEU A 65 -29.57 13.53 20.15
N GLU A 66 -30.82 13.20 20.49
CA GLU A 66 -31.11 12.27 21.60
C GLU A 66 -30.83 10.79 21.29
N ALA A 67 -30.47 10.42 20.06
CA ALA A 67 -30.39 9.00 19.66
C ALA A 67 -29.14 8.58 18.86
N LEU A 68 -28.13 9.44 18.69
CA LEU A 68 -26.93 9.09 17.92
C LEU A 68 -25.80 8.65 18.86
N PRO A 69 -25.36 7.37 18.84
CA PRO A 69 -24.07 6.98 19.43
C PRO A 69 -22.94 7.62 18.60
N LEU A 70 -22.55 8.84 18.96
CA LEU A 70 -21.58 9.66 18.23
C LEU A 70 -20.14 9.26 18.59
N THR A 71 -19.73 8.05 18.22
CA THR A 71 -18.30 7.67 18.07
C THR A 71 -17.76 7.98 16.66
N VAL A 72 -18.47 8.83 15.90
CA VAL A 72 -18.33 9.00 14.45
C VAL A 72 -17.38 10.15 14.08
N ARG A 73 -16.28 9.89 13.36
CA ARG A 73 -15.27 10.90 13.03
C ARG A 73 -15.69 11.98 12.01
N GLY A 74 -16.90 11.93 11.44
CA GLY A 74 -17.40 12.98 10.55
C GLY A 74 -18.89 12.93 10.23
N LEU A 75 -19.58 14.07 10.34
CA LEU A 75 -21.01 14.24 10.07
C LEU A 75 -21.25 15.24 8.93
N ARG A 76 -22.23 14.94 8.08
CA ARG A 76 -22.84 15.90 7.17
C ARG A 76 -24.19 16.32 7.74
N VAL A 77 -24.34 17.60 8.02
CA VAL A 77 -25.58 18.19 8.54
C VAL A 77 -26.21 19.03 7.45
N SER A 78 -27.42 18.70 7.02
CA SER A 78 -28.22 19.50 6.09
C SER A 78 -29.38 20.14 6.85
N VAL A 79 -29.44 21.47 6.82
CA VAL A 79 -30.54 22.26 7.37
C VAL A 79 -31.41 22.73 6.21
N PHE A 80 -32.71 22.49 6.31
CA PHE A 80 -33.70 22.92 5.33
C PHE A 80 -34.50 24.09 5.91
N CYS A 81 -34.66 25.16 5.14
CA CYS A 81 -35.34 26.39 5.56
C CYS A 81 -36.58 26.63 4.69
N ALA A 82 -37.70 26.98 5.33
CA ALA A 82 -38.96 27.29 4.66
C ALA A 82 -39.17 28.79 4.39
N GLN A 83 -38.66 29.66 5.26
CA GLN A 83 -38.82 31.13 5.18
C GLN A 83 -37.54 31.84 5.68
N GLY A 84 -37.23 33.00 5.09
CA GLY A 84 -36.03 33.81 5.40
C GLY A 84 -34.74 33.33 4.72
N GLY A 85 -34.73 32.10 4.23
CA GLY A 85 -33.64 31.46 3.51
C GLY A 85 -32.46 31.04 4.39
N CYS A 86 -31.71 30.01 3.99
CA CYS A 86 -30.60 29.49 4.82
C CYS A 86 -29.31 30.34 4.74
N GLY A 87 -29.31 31.47 4.04
CA GLY A 87 -28.12 32.26 3.72
C GLY A 87 -27.37 32.81 4.93
N GLY A 88 -28.08 33.13 6.02
CA GLY A 88 -27.48 33.67 7.26
C GLY A 88 -27.24 32.63 8.37
N LEU A 89 -27.48 31.35 8.12
CA LEU A 89 -27.33 30.33 9.16
C LEU A 89 -25.87 29.93 9.39
N THR A 90 -25.47 29.85 10.65
CA THR A 90 -24.19 29.29 11.07
C THR A 90 -24.43 28.10 12.00
N LEU A 91 -23.66 27.04 11.79
CA LEU A 91 -23.72 25.84 12.62
C LEU A 91 -22.57 25.87 13.61
N TRP A 92 -22.86 25.53 14.85
CA TRP A 92 -21.88 25.38 15.92
C TRP A 92 -21.94 23.95 16.44
N PHE A 93 -20.78 23.32 16.55
CA PHE A 93 -20.66 21.96 17.04
C PHE A 93 -19.64 21.93 18.17
N SER A 94 -20.07 21.48 19.36
CA SER A 94 -19.24 21.49 20.58
C SER A 94 -18.55 22.85 20.84
N GLY A 95 -19.25 23.95 20.56
CA GLY A 95 -18.73 25.31 20.78
C GLY A 95 -17.81 25.86 19.68
N ILE A 96 -17.54 25.10 18.61
CA ILE A 96 -16.73 25.55 17.47
C ILE A 96 -17.67 25.87 16.28
N PRO A 97 -17.55 27.04 15.64
CA PRO A 97 -18.32 27.34 14.43
C PRO A 97 -17.85 26.47 13.27
N VAL A 98 -18.81 25.92 12.52
CA VAL A 98 -18.61 25.05 11.37
C VAL A 98 -18.98 25.80 10.11
N GLU A 99 -18.04 25.84 9.16
CA GLU A 99 -18.25 26.49 7.87
C GLU A 99 -19.24 25.71 7.00
N ALA A 100 -20.10 26.44 6.27
CA ALA A 100 -21.05 25.83 5.37
C ALA A 100 -20.33 25.42 4.08
N LEU A 101 -20.50 24.17 3.65
CA LEU A 101 -20.02 23.70 2.34
C LEU A 101 -20.85 24.29 1.19
N HIS A 102 -22.14 24.46 1.42
CA HIS A 102 -23.07 24.95 0.42
C HIS A 102 -24.25 25.66 1.10
N ARG A 103 -24.68 26.78 0.54
CA ARG A 103 -25.90 27.50 0.94
C ARG A 103 -26.70 27.81 -0.32
N ASP A 104 -27.88 27.26 -0.38
CA ASP A 104 -28.94 27.64 -1.31
C ASP A 104 -30.09 28.26 -0.49
N GLY A 105 -30.92 29.08 -1.13
CA GLY A 105 -32.04 29.76 -0.49
C GLY A 105 -32.91 28.83 0.36
N GLY A 106 -33.05 27.56 0.00
CA GLY A 106 -33.80 26.56 0.78
C GLY A 106 -32.97 25.60 1.65
N ARG A 107 -31.63 25.59 1.55
CA ARG A 107 -30.80 24.55 2.18
C ARG A 107 -29.39 25.02 2.52
N ALA A 108 -28.91 24.72 3.73
CA ALA A 108 -27.50 24.84 4.09
C ALA A 108 -26.89 23.48 4.45
N GLU A 109 -25.71 23.17 3.90
CA GLU A 109 -24.94 21.97 4.21
C GLU A 109 -23.67 22.30 4.99
N PHE A 110 -23.39 21.53 6.04
CA PHE A 110 -22.22 21.67 6.89
C PHE A 110 -21.49 20.33 7.03
N ARG A 111 -20.17 20.39 7.17
CA ARG A 111 -19.32 19.23 7.45
C ARG A 111 -18.63 19.40 8.79
N VAL A 112 -18.90 18.46 9.70
CA VAL A 112 -18.34 18.43 11.05
C VAL A 112 -17.33 17.31 11.12
N THR A 113 -16.11 17.59 11.55
CA THR A 113 -15.07 16.60 11.87
C THR A 113 -14.56 16.83 13.28
N SER A 114 -14.59 15.82 14.13
CA SER A 114 -14.11 15.89 15.52
C SER A 114 -13.11 14.77 15.80
N SER A 115 -12.08 15.07 16.59
CA SER A 115 -11.04 14.12 17.02
C SER A 115 -11.21 13.60 18.46
N GLY A 116 -12.37 13.81 19.10
CA GLY A 116 -12.60 13.42 20.51
C GLY A 116 -14.03 12.97 20.82
N ALA A 117 -14.28 12.56 22.07
CA ALA A 117 -15.62 12.22 22.57
C ALA A 117 -16.55 13.44 22.42
N MET A 118 -17.63 13.28 21.66
CA MET A 118 -18.48 14.39 21.23
C MET A 118 -19.56 14.70 22.27
N ASP A 119 -19.75 15.98 22.55
CA ASP A 119 -20.99 16.46 23.20
C ASP A 119 -22.10 16.48 22.14
N ASN A 120 -23.27 15.91 22.46
CA ASN A 120 -24.41 15.74 21.54
C ASN A 120 -25.17 17.05 21.26
N SER A 121 -24.51 18.21 21.41
CA SER A 121 -25.11 19.53 21.29
C SER A 121 -24.75 20.18 19.94
N LEU A 122 -25.76 20.27 19.07
CA LEU A 122 -25.69 21.01 17.81
C LEU A 122 -26.38 22.36 18.03
N ARG A 123 -25.73 23.49 17.72
CA ARG A 123 -26.35 24.82 17.83
C ARG A 123 -26.47 25.45 16.45
N VAL A 124 -27.65 25.94 16.11
CA VAL A 124 -27.90 26.69 14.87
C VAL A 124 -28.13 28.15 15.24
N ALA A 125 -27.30 29.05 14.71
CA ALA A 125 -27.39 30.48 14.95
C ALA A 125 -27.78 31.24 13.68
N ASN A 126 -28.70 32.20 13.80
CA ASN A 126 -29.15 33.04 12.70
C ASN A 126 -28.46 34.40 12.74
N LEU A 127 -27.59 34.66 11.76
CA LEU A 127 -26.90 35.94 11.60
C LEU A 127 -27.57 36.88 10.58
N SER A 128 -28.71 36.48 10.00
CA SER A 128 -29.45 37.34 9.09
C SER A 128 -30.32 38.35 9.84
N SER A 129 -30.70 39.42 9.15
CA SER A 129 -31.62 40.45 9.64
C SER A 129 -33.09 40.00 9.67
N GLN A 130 -33.40 38.80 9.17
CA GLN A 130 -34.76 38.26 9.09
C GLN A 130 -34.87 36.96 9.90
N PRO A 131 -36.04 36.63 10.47
CA PRO A 131 -36.24 35.34 11.11
C PRO A 131 -36.16 34.21 10.09
N VAL A 132 -35.48 33.12 10.44
CA VAL A 132 -35.34 31.93 9.58
C VAL A 132 -36.14 30.79 10.20
N ARG A 133 -37.05 30.21 9.42
CA ARG A 133 -37.82 29.02 9.83
C ARG A 133 -37.16 27.77 9.27
N ILE A 134 -36.62 26.94 10.15
CA ILE A 134 -36.10 25.60 9.84
C ILE A 134 -37.29 24.65 9.79
N ASN A 135 -37.38 23.82 8.75
CA ASN A 135 -38.43 22.81 8.58
C ASN A 135 -37.89 21.38 8.47
N GLY A 136 -36.57 21.22 8.42
CA GLY A 136 -35.92 19.92 8.38
C GLY A 136 -34.47 20.01 8.83
N LEU A 137 -34.06 19.03 9.61
CA LEU A 137 -32.67 18.78 9.96
C LEU A 137 -32.35 17.34 9.57
N ARG A 138 -31.37 17.18 8.68
CA ARG A 138 -30.86 15.89 8.26
C ARG A 138 -29.43 15.74 8.71
N VAL A 139 -29.17 14.76 9.56
CA VAL A 139 -27.82 14.39 9.98
C VAL A 139 -27.48 13.04 9.35
N GLN A 140 -26.39 13.02 8.60
CA GLN A 140 -25.87 11.82 7.95
C GLN A 140 -24.43 11.60 8.37
N ASN A 141 -24.11 10.36 8.76
CA ASN A 141 -22.72 9.96 8.91
C ASN A 141 -22.02 10.00 7.54
N TYR A 142 -20.99 10.82 7.40
CA TYR A 142 -20.27 10.96 6.13
C TYR A 142 -19.25 9.82 5.90
N GLN A 143 -18.92 9.03 6.93
CA GLN A 143 -18.06 7.85 6.76
C GLN A 143 -18.75 6.66 6.09
N GLY A 144 -20.08 6.68 5.90
CA GLY A 144 -20.81 5.60 5.22
C GLY A 144 -21.05 5.79 3.72
N VAL A 145 -21.06 7.04 3.23
CA VAL A 145 -21.35 7.33 1.81
C VAL A 145 -20.52 8.53 1.36
N ASN A 146 -19.30 8.24 0.88
CA ASN A 146 -18.54 9.21 0.10
C ASN A 146 -19.32 9.51 -1.19
N ASN A 147 -19.61 10.78 -1.47
CA ASN A 147 -20.17 11.20 -2.77
C ASN A 147 -19.20 10.91 -3.94
N ASN A 148 -17.96 10.50 -3.66
CA ASN A 148 -16.96 10.09 -4.64
C ASN A 148 -16.84 8.56 -4.79
N PHE A 149 -17.64 7.75 -4.09
CA PHE A 149 -17.84 6.36 -4.52
C PHE A 149 -18.78 6.37 -5.74
N PRO A 150 -18.56 5.56 -6.79
CA PRO A 150 -19.70 5.18 -7.63
C PRO A 150 -20.78 4.64 -6.68
N ARG A 151 -22.03 5.07 -6.84
CA ARG A 151 -23.17 4.70 -5.98
C ARG A 151 -23.31 3.17 -5.92
N LEU A 152 -22.54 2.52 -5.06
CA LEU A 152 -22.71 1.14 -4.65
C LEU A 152 -23.53 1.16 -3.35
N VAL A 153 -24.68 1.83 -3.40
CA VAL A 153 -25.70 1.71 -2.38
C VAL A 153 -26.59 0.57 -2.84
N LEU A 154 -26.37 -0.60 -2.24
CA LEU A 154 -27.42 -1.60 -2.14
C LEU A 154 -28.53 -0.97 -1.27
N LEU A 155 -29.52 -0.35 -1.90
CA LEU A 155 -30.74 0.12 -1.24
C LEU A 155 -31.53 -1.12 -0.81
N LEU A 156 -31.15 -1.71 0.31
CA LEU A 156 -31.96 -2.71 0.98
C LEU A 156 -32.89 -1.96 1.94
N GLY A 157 -34.16 -1.83 1.57
CA GLY A 157 -35.19 -1.37 2.50
C GLY A 157 -35.31 -2.33 3.69
N GLU A 158 -35.69 -1.81 4.86
CA GLU A 158 -35.91 -2.61 6.08
C GLU A 158 -36.70 -3.93 5.87
N PRO A 159 -37.74 -3.99 5.01
CA PRO A 159 -38.46 -5.25 4.76
C PRO A 159 -37.57 -6.31 4.08
N LEU A 160 -36.70 -5.88 3.16
CA LEU A 160 -35.82 -6.78 2.40
C LEU A 160 -34.71 -7.33 3.29
N VAL A 161 -34.20 -6.55 4.26
CA VAL A 161 -33.15 -7.01 5.19
C VAL A 161 -33.66 -8.15 6.09
N ARG A 162 -34.92 -8.08 6.56
CA ARG A 162 -35.53 -9.16 7.36
C ARG A 162 -35.78 -10.42 6.53
N GLU A 163 -36.15 -10.27 5.26
CA GLU A 163 -36.40 -11.38 4.35
C GLU A 163 -35.09 -12.04 3.86
N LEU A 164 -34.03 -11.23 3.71
CA LEU A 164 -32.67 -11.65 3.37
C LEU A 164 -32.00 -12.44 4.51
N THR A 165 -32.27 -12.13 5.78
CA THR A 165 -31.78 -12.95 6.90
C THR A 165 -32.47 -14.30 7.05
N ALA A 166 -33.61 -14.53 6.38
CA ALA A 166 -34.47 -15.70 6.62
C ALA A 166 -34.28 -16.88 5.64
N ARG A 167 -33.60 -16.71 4.50
CA ARG A 167 -33.40 -17.79 3.51
C ARG A 167 -31.93 -18.17 3.40
N SER A 168 -31.61 -19.45 3.48
CA SER A 168 -30.26 -20.01 3.60
C SER A 168 -29.38 -19.81 2.34
N TRP A 169 -28.43 -18.89 2.44
CA TRP A 169 -27.42 -18.50 1.42
C TRP A 169 -26.31 -19.52 1.21
N LEU A 170 -26.33 -20.62 1.97
CA LEU A 170 -25.37 -21.71 1.84
C LEU A 170 -25.40 -22.29 0.42
N GLY A 171 -26.57 -22.40 -0.22
CA GLY A 171 -26.73 -23.04 -1.54
C GLY A 171 -25.89 -22.43 -2.67
N PRO A 172 -26.06 -21.14 -3.02
CA PRO A 172 -25.37 -20.52 -4.16
C PRO A 172 -23.86 -20.36 -3.96
N VAL A 173 -23.43 -20.01 -2.75
CA VAL A 173 -22.00 -19.88 -2.39
C VAL A 173 -21.34 -21.25 -2.37
N LEU A 174 -22.01 -22.28 -1.83
CA LEU A 174 -21.55 -23.67 -1.97
C LEU A 174 -21.53 -24.10 -3.43
N LEU A 175 -22.49 -23.70 -4.29
CA LEU A 175 -22.49 -24.07 -5.70
C LEU A 175 -21.30 -23.48 -6.46
N ALA A 176 -20.97 -22.21 -6.21
CA ALA A 176 -19.83 -21.53 -6.84
C ALA A 176 -18.50 -22.10 -6.35
N LEU A 177 -18.38 -22.37 -5.04
CA LEU A 177 -17.21 -23.04 -4.46
C LEU A 177 -17.11 -24.50 -4.93
N LEU A 178 -18.23 -25.21 -5.03
CA LEU A 178 -18.31 -26.58 -5.54
C LEU A 178 -17.93 -26.62 -7.03
N ALA A 179 -18.33 -25.63 -7.84
CA ALA A 179 -17.90 -25.52 -9.23
C ALA A 179 -16.38 -25.28 -9.36
N GLN A 180 -15.80 -24.43 -8.51
CA GLN A 180 -14.35 -24.20 -8.45
C GLN A 180 -13.59 -25.44 -7.96
N VAL A 181 -14.12 -26.13 -6.95
CA VAL A 181 -13.56 -27.38 -6.40
C VAL A 181 -13.69 -28.52 -7.40
N LEU A 182 -14.83 -28.66 -8.09
CA LEU A 182 -15.02 -29.66 -9.14
C LEU A 182 -14.09 -29.40 -10.32
N ALA A 183 -13.92 -28.14 -10.76
CA ALA A 183 -12.93 -27.78 -11.78
C ALA A 183 -11.49 -28.15 -11.34
N ALA A 184 -11.16 -27.95 -10.07
CA ALA A 184 -9.87 -28.35 -9.47
C ALA A 184 -9.74 -29.87 -9.21
N LEU A 185 -10.85 -30.61 -9.09
CA LEU A 185 -10.86 -32.07 -9.00
C LEU A 185 -10.76 -32.72 -10.39
N PHE A 186 -11.41 -32.15 -11.41
CA PHE A 186 -11.27 -32.54 -12.81
C PHE A 186 -9.85 -32.26 -13.35
N TRP A 187 -9.14 -31.27 -12.79
CA TRP A 187 -7.70 -31.05 -13.01
C TRP A 187 -6.83 -32.29 -12.68
N ARG A 188 -7.30 -33.18 -11.79
CA ARG A 188 -6.54 -34.37 -11.35
C ARG A 188 -6.85 -35.64 -12.14
N GLY A 189 -7.98 -35.67 -12.86
CA GLY A 189 -8.38 -36.77 -13.72
C GLY A 189 -7.67 -36.71 -15.07
N GLY A 190 -6.35 -36.92 -15.09
CA GLY A 190 -5.50 -36.89 -16.31
C GLY A 190 -5.80 -37.99 -17.35
N ARG A 191 -7.03 -38.49 -17.44
CA ARG A 191 -7.52 -39.43 -18.45
C ARG A 191 -9.00 -39.18 -18.72
N ALA A 192 -9.32 -38.14 -19.47
CA ALA A 192 -10.60 -38.04 -20.14
C ALA A 192 -10.39 -37.36 -21.49
N GLY A 193 -10.73 -38.07 -22.57
CA GLY A 193 -10.74 -37.57 -23.95
C GLY A 193 -11.83 -36.53 -24.16
N PHE A 194 -11.79 -35.45 -23.40
CA PHE A 194 -12.65 -34.30 -23.57
C PHE A 194 -11.97 -33.35 -24.58
N TRP A 195 -12.65 -33.10 -25.69
CA TRP A 195 -12.14 -32.39 -26.88
C TRP A 195 -11.69 -30.94 -26.63
N TRP A 196 -11.87 -30.43 -25.42
CA TRP A 196 -11.48 -29.09 -25.01
C TRP A 196 -10.31 -29.20 -24.03
N GLY A 197 -9.09 -29.01 -24.55
CA GLY A 197 -7.86 -29.07 -23.74
C GLY A 197 -7.87 -28.06 -22.59
N TRP A 198 -7.08 -28.34 -21.54
CA TRP A 198 -6.96 -27.50 -20.33
C TRP A 198 -6.73 -26.00 -20.60
N ARG A 199 -6.09 -25.68 -21.73
CA ARG A 199 -5.87 -24.31 -22.19
C ARG A 199 -7.21 -23.62 -22.35
N THR A 200 -8.17 -24.24 -23.03
CA THR A 200 -9.49 -23.66 -23.34
C THR A 200 -10.30 -23.38 -22.08
N TRP A 201 -10.18 -24.20 -21.04
CA TRP A 201 -10.80 -23.92 -19.74
C TRP A 201 -10.13 -22.78 -19.00
N ALA A 202 -8.80 -22.64 -19.07
CA ALA A 202 -8.10 -21.48 -18.51
C ALA A 202 -8.48 -20.16 -19.21
N TRP A 203 -8.81 -20.22 -20.50
CA TRP A 203 -9.36 -19.09 -21.27
C TRP A 203 -10.80 -18.74 -20.90
N LEU A 204 -11.64 -19.76 -20.68
CA LEU A 204 -13.08 -19.57 -20.49
C LEU A 204 -13.49 -19.32 -19.04
N LEU A 205 -12.76 -19.85 -18.03
CA LEU A 205 -13.18 -19.74 -16.63
C LEU A 205 -13.30 -18.30 -16.13
N PRO A 206 -12.31 -17.41 -16.31
CA PRO A 206 -12.41 -16.03 -15.83
C PRO A 206 -13.57 -15.23 -16.46
N PRO A 207 -13.78 -15.23 -17.80
CA PRO A 207 -14.92 -14.55 -18.39
C PRO A 207 -16.26 -15.22 -18.04
N LEU A 208 -16.32 -16.56 -17.93
CA LEU A 208 -17.53 -17.25 -17.48
C LEU A 208 -17.86 -16.97 -16.01
N ALA A 209 -16.87 -16.86 -15.13
CA ALA A 209 -17.06 -16.45 -13.74
C ALA A 209 -17.52 -14.99 -13.65
N GLY A 210 -16.96 -14.10 -14.48
CA GLY A 210 -17.42 -12.71 -14.61
C GLY A 210 -18.85 -12.60 -15.14
N LEU A 211 -19.21 -13.39 -16.15
CA LEU A 211 -20.56 -13.46 -16.71
C LEU A 211 -21.56 -14.07 -15.73
N ALA A 212 -21.17 -15.12 -15.00
CA ALA A 212 -21.99 -15.71 -13.95
C ALA A 212 -22.24 -14.69 -12.83
N ALA A 213 -21.21 -13.97 -12.37
CA ALA A 213 -21.38 -12.91 -11.37
C ALA A 213 -22.29 -11.78 -11.86
N ALA A 214 -22.14 -11.34 -13.12
CA ALA A 214 -23.00 -10.33 -13.73
C ALA A 214 -24.45 -10.81 -13.92
N PHE A 215 -24.64 -12.07 -14.30
CA PHE A 215 -25.96 -12.69 -14.45
C PHE A 215 -26.66 -12.87 -13.11
N THR A 216 -25.96 -13.38 -12.09
CA THR A 216 -26.47 -13.49 -10.72
C THR A 216 -26.86 -12.12 -10.18
N ALA A 217 -26.06 -11.09 -10.45
CA ALA A 217 -26.40 -9.71 -10.09
C ALA A 217 -27.67 -9.23 -10.79
N ARG A 218 -27.80 -9.46 -12.10
CA ARG A 218 -28.99 -9.10 -12.88
C ARG A 218 -30.26 -9.81 -12.39
N VAL A 219 -30.18 -11.11 -12.07
CA VAL A 219 -31.31 -11.92 -11.56
C VAL A 219 -31.75 -11.47 -10.17
N LEU A 220 -30.81 -10.97 -9.35
CA LEU A 220 -31.07 -10.45 -8.02
C LEU A 220 -31.37 -8.93 -8.02
N ASP A 221 -31.57 -8.33 -9.20
CA ASP A 221 -31.73 -6.88 -9.42
C ASP A 221 -30.64 -5.99 -8.77
N LEU A 222 -29.44 -6.57 -8.61
CA LEU A 222 -28.24 -5.89 -8.15
C LEU A 222 -27.63 -5.12 -9.33
N ARG A 223 -27.60 -3.78 -9.23
CA ARG A 223 -26.88 -2.94 -10.20
C ARG A 223 -25.37 -3.04 -9.95
N LEU A 224 -24.71 -3.95 -10.64
CA LEU A 224 -23.26 -4.12 -10.56
C LEU A 224 -22.56 -3.07 -11.45
N LEU A 225 -22.25 -1.91 -10.87
CA LEU A 225 -21.39 -0.89 -11.48
C LEU A 225 -19.92 -1.27 -11.23
N LEU A 226 -19.43 -2.28 -11.95
CA LEU A 226 -17.98 -2.41 -12.15
C LEU A 226 -17.56 -1.27 -13.07
N ALA A 227 -16.66 -0.39 -12.61
CA ALA A 227 -15.98 0.54 -13.49
C ALA A 227 -15.38 -0.25 -14.66
N TRP A 228 -15.61 0.22 -15.89
CA TRP A 228 -15.24 -0.52 -17.12
C TRP A 228 -13.75 -0.88 -17.14
N ASP A 229 -12.94 -0.07 -16.45
CA ASP A 229 -11.50 -0.18 -16.26
C ASP A 229 -11.11 -1.39 -15.38
N ALA A 230 -11.88 -1.67 -14.32
CA ALA A 230 -11.69 -2.83 -13.45
C ALA A 230 -12.13 -4.14 -14.14
N TYR A 231 -13.17 -4.07 -14.97
CA TYR A 231 -13.62 -5.19 -15.81
C TYR A 231 -12.56 -5.54 -16.87
N LEU A 232 -11.97 -4.54 -17.54
CA LEU A 232 -10.86 -4.73 -18.48
C LEU A 232 -9.60 -5.32 -17.82
N LEU A 233 -9.27 -4.94 -16.59
CA LEU A 233 -8.14 -5.52 -15.85
C LEU A 233 -8.33 -7.01 -15.54
N LEU A 234 -9.51 -7.39 -15.06
CA LEU A 234 -9.85 -8.78 -14.71
C LEU A 234 -10.04 -9.67 -15.95
N VAL A 235 -10.60 -9.13 -17.03
CA VAL A 235 -10.98 -9.89 -18.23
C VAL A 235 -9.91 -9.84 -19.33
N CYS A 236 -9.10 -8.77 -19.42
CA CYS A 236 -8.09 -8.65 -20.47
C CYS A 236 -6.68 -8.96 -19.95
N VAL A 237 -6.22 -8.40 -18.83
CA VAL A 237 -4.79 -8.50 -18.47
C VAL A 237 -4.40 -9.91 -18.01
N GLY A 238 -5.24 -10.56 -17.19
CA GLY A 238 -5.01 -11.94 -16.74
C GLY A 238 -4.98 -12.95 -17.91
N PRO A 239 -6.02 -13.00 -18.76
CA PRO A 239 -6.06 -13.89 -19.93
C PRO A 239 -5.03 -13.56 -21.02
N LEU A 240 -4.64 -12.30 -21.20
CA LEU A 240 -3.60 -11.92 -22.16
C LEU A 240 -2.21 -12.35 -21.67
N ALA A 241 -1.91 -12.20 -20.36
CA ALA A 241 -0.68 -12.70 -19.75
C ALA A 241 -0.60 -14.23 -19.78
N LEU A 242 -1.70 -14.93 -19.51
CA LEU A 242 -1.82 -16.39 -19.65
C LEU A 242 -1.79 -16.85 -21.11
N GLY A 243 -2.32 -16.06 -22.04
CA GLY A 243 -2.32 -16.30 -23.47
C GLY A 243 -0.92 -16.23 -24.07
N LEU A 244 -0.16 -15.20 -23.70
CA LEU A 244 1.24 -15.07 -24.13
C LEU A 244 2.13 -16.14 -23.51
N ALA A 245 1.84 -16.57 -22.26
CA ALA A 245 2.53 -17.68 -21.62
C ALA A 245 2.21 -19.06 -22.24
N THR A 246 1.01 -19.24 -22.83
CA THR A 246 0.61 -20.50 -23.46
C THR A 246 1.03 -20.62 -24.93
N LEU A 247 1.26 -19.51 -25.63
CA LEU A 247 1.88 -19.46 -26.96
C LEU A 247 3.37 -19.86 -26.97
N TRP A 248 3.98 -20.01 -25.77
CA TRP A 248 5.40 -20.28 -25.54
C TRP A 248 5.84 -21.75 -25.79
N GLY A 249 4.90 -22.66 -26.06
CA GLY A 249 5.16 -24.12 -26.08
C GLY A 249 5.70 -24.72 -27.39
N GLY A 250 6.18 -23.94 -28.36
CA GLY A 250 6.59 -24.44 -29.68
C GLY A 250 8.12 -24.49 -29.88
N ARG A 251 8.67 -25.68 -30.16
CA ARG A 251 10.10 -26.02 -30.40
C ARG A 251 10.79 -25.31 -31.60
N GLY A 252 10.31 -24.17 -32.08
CA GLY A 252 10.75 -23.63 -33.38
C GLY A 252 10.77 -22.11 -33.55
N ARG A 253 10.99 -21.30 -32.50
CA ARG A 253 11.12 -19.84 -32.66
C ARG A 253 12.39 -19.29 -32.01
N SER A 254 12.96 -18.26 -32.63
CA SER A 254 14.25 -17.68 -32.25
C SER A 254 14.26 -17.26 -30.77
N ARG A 255 15.29 -17.68 -30.04
CA ARG A 255 15.48 -17.37 -28.60
C ARG A 255 15.43 -15.86 -28.33
N TRP A 256 15.81 -15.05 -29.31
CA TRP A 256 15.73 -13.59 -29.28
C TRP A 256 14.30 -13.06 -29.28
N LEU A 257 13.44 -13.53 -30.20
CA LEU A 257 12.06 -13.04 -30.28
C LEU A 257 11.26 -13.43 -29.03
N GLY A 258 11.48 -14.64 -28.50
CA GLY A 258 10.88 -15.07 -27.24
C GLY A 258 11.30 -14.18 -26.07
N THR A 259 12.59 -13.90 -25.94
CA THR A 259 13.12 -13.02 -24.89
C THR A 259 12.53 -11.62 -24.97
N LEU A 260 12.50 -11.03 -26.18
CA LEU A 260 11.92 -9.70 -26.42
C LEU A 260 10.44 -9.65 -26.06
N LEU A 261 9.63 -10.62 -26.50
CA LEU A 261 8.21 -10.68 -26.18
C LEU A 261 7.98 -10.80 -24.68
N THR A 262 8.72 -11.67 -24.00
CA THR A 262 8.58 -11.86 -22.55
C THR A 262 8.92 -10.63 -21.75
N TYR A 263 10.11 -10.05 -21.94
CA TYR A 263 10.48 -8.84 -21.21
C TYR A 263 9.59 -7.67 -21.63
N GLY A 264 9.16 -7.60 -22.89
CA GLY A 264 8.18 -6.64 -23.37
C GLY A 264 6.84 -6.73 -22.62
N THR A 265 6.28 -7.93 -22.45
CA THR A 265 5.04 -8.14 -21.69
C THR A 265 5.21 -7.78 -20.21
N LEU A 266 6.34 -8.14 -19.60
CA LEU A 266 6.61 -7.79 -18.21
C LEU A 266 6.76 -6.29 -18.00
N ILE A 267 7.49 -5.62 -18.91
CA ILE A 267 7.63 -4.16 -18.89
C ILE A 267 6.26 -3.51 -19.10
N ALA A 268 5.45 -4.01 -20.03
CA ALA A 268 4.08 -3.52 -20.21
C ALA A 268 3.21 -3.69 -18.95
N ALA A 269 3.28 -4.84 -18.29
CA ALA A 269 2.58 -5.08 -17.03
C ALA A 269 3.06 -4.13 -15.92
N PHE A 270 4.38 -3.93 -15.82
CA PHE A 270 4.98 -2.97 -14.89
C PHE A 270 4.50 -1.54 -15.15
N LEU A 271 4.52 -1.10 -16.42
CA LEU A 271 4.07 0.23 -16.83
C LEU A 271 2.57 0.41 -16.58
N ALA A 272 1.75 -0.60 -16.82
CA ALA A 272 0.32 -0.56 -16.55
C ALA A 272 0.04 -0.39 -15.04
N VAL A 273 0.69 -1.19 -14.18
CA VAL A 273 0.50 -1.08 -12.72
C VAL A 273 1.06 0.23 -12.17
N SER A 274 2.24 0.64 -12.63
CA SER A 274 2.86 1.93 -12.22
C SER A 274 2.01 3.11 -12.67
N GLY A 275 1.49 3.08 -13.90
CA GLY A 275 0.62 4.11 -14.45
C GLY A 275 -0.70 4.22 -13.71
N LEU A 276 -1.32 3.08 -13.37
CA LEU A 276 -2.53 3.05 -12.56
C LEU A 276 -2.29 3.60 -11.15
N ALA A 277 -1.19 3.22 -10.51
CA ALA A 277 -0.86 3.70 -9.17
C ALA A 277 -0.54 5.20 -9.16
N LEU A 278 0.17 5.70 -10.17
CA LEU A 278 0.41 7.13 -10.36
C LEU A 278 -0.88 7.90 -10.63
N TYR A 279 -1.75 7.36 -11.48
CA TYR A 279 -3.06 7.96 -11.76
C TYR A 279 -3.88 8.06 -10.48
N ALA A 280 -3.98 6.95 -9.73
CA ALA A 280 -4.66 6.88 -8.45
C ALA A 280 -4.22 8.00 -7.47
N GLU A 281 -2.91 8.19 -7.34
CA GLU A 281 -2.34 9.18 -6.43
C GLU A 281 -2.46 10.62 -6.96
N SER A 282 -2.40 10.81 -8.29
CA SER A 282 -2.64 12.11 -8.89
C SER A 282 -4.07 12.62 -8.64
N GLN A 283 -5.07 11.72 -8.69
CA GLN A 283 -6.46 12.06 -8.39
C GLN A 283 -6.67 12.43 -6.93
N GLN A 284 -6.05 11.70 -6.00
CA GLN A 284 -6.13 12.01 -4.58
C GLN A 284 -5.50 13.36 -4.22
N ARG A 285 -4.48 13.79 -4.97
CA ARG A 285 -3.71 15.02 -4.70
C ARG A 285 -4.22 16.25 -5.47
N GLY A 286 -5.18 16.08 -6.38
CA GLY A 286 -5.88 17.19 -7.02
C GLY A 286 -5.05 18.04 -7.99
N SER A 287 -3.85 17.60 -8.38
CA SER A 287 -3.10 18.21 -9.47
C SER A 287 -2.12 17.23 -10.11
N GLY A 288 -1.94 17.35 -11.43
CA GLY A 288 -0.93 16.60 -12.18
C GLY A 288 0.50 17.14 -12.02
N GLN A 289 0.71 18.11 -11.12
CA GLN A 289 2.02 18.73 -10.93
C GLN A 289 2.92 17.88 -10.02
N PRO A 290 4.19 17.64 -10.37
CA PRO A 290 5.11 16.83 -9.58
C PRO A 290 5.30 17.34 -8.14
N THR A 291 5.27 18.65 -7.91
CA THR A 291 5.41 19.22 -6.56
C THR A 291 4.25 18.85 -5.64
N ALA A 292 3.06 18.65 -6.18
CA ALA A 292 1.92 18.15 -5.39
C ALA A 292 2.06 16.66 -5.08
N LEU A 293 2.67 15.88 -5.97
CA LEU A 293 2.99 14.47 -5.73
C LEU A 293 4.04 14.31 -4.61
N ILE A 294 5.06 15.17 -4.58
CA ILE A 294 6.13 15.16 -3.56
C ILE A 294 5.63 15.69 -2.19
N ASP A 295 4.43 16.27 -2.14
CA ASP A 295 3.78 16.72 -0.90
C ASP A 295 4.53 17.86 -0.19
N LEU A 296 4.88 18.94 -0.92
CA LEU A 296 5.56 20.08 -0.33
C LEU A 296 4.63 20.82 0.66
N GLY A 297 5.06 20.91 1.93
CA GLY A 297 4.33 21.59 2.99
C GLY A 297 4.80 23.03 3.18
N ARG A 298 3.86 23.96 3.38
CA ARG A 298 4.19 25.37 3.62
C ARG A 298 5.06 25.58 4.87
N HIS A 299 4.92 24.71 5.87
CA HIS A 299 5.67 24.79 7.13
C HIS A 299 7.20 24.72 6.94
N PHE A 300 7.65 23.94 5.97
CA PHE A 300 9.08 23.73 5.67
C PHE A 300 9.56 24.53 4.45
N ALA A 301 8.72 25.35 3.85
CA ALA A 301 9.06 26.24 2.75
C ALA A 301 9.43 27.65 3.26
N LYS A 302 10.34 27.73 4.24
CA LYS A 302 10.63 28.98 4.99
C LYS A 302 11.48 29.95 4.18
N ASP A 303 12.49 29.45 3.49
CA ASP A 303 13.37 30.23 2.63
C ASP A 303 13.01 30.00 1.15
N PRO A 304 12.37 30.98 0.47
CA PRO A 304 11.91 30.85 -0.91
C PRO A 304 13.01 30.53 -1.92
N ARG A 305 14.29 30.77 -1.58
CA ARG A 305 15.42 30.46 -2.46
C ARG A 305 15.46 28.97 -2.79
N TRP A 306 15.06 28.10 -1.87
CA TRP A 306 15.09 26.64 -2.02
C TRP A 306 13.79 26.04 -2.58
N VAL A 307 12.75 26.86 -2.74
CA VAL A 307 11.43 26.41 -3.20
C VAL A 307 11.36 26.54 -4.73
N PRO A 308 10.95 25.48 -5.46
CA PRO A 308 10.79 25.55 -6.91
C PRO A 308 9.76 26.61 -7.33
N GLN A 309 9.98 27.23 -8.49
CA GLN A 309 9.04 28.17 -9.08
C GLN A 309 7.71 27.49 -9.41
N GLY A 310 6.59 28.14 -9.05
CA GLY A 310 5.26 27.59 -9.28
C GLY A 310 4.91 26.36 -8.42
N ALA A 311 5.71 26.04 -7.40
CA ALA A 311 5.46 24.88 -6.54
C ALA A 311 4.07 24.96 -5.87
N VAL A 312 3.30 23.87 -6.01
CA VAL A 312 2.04 23.68 -5.27
C VAL A 312 2.37 23.35 -3.82
N LEU A 313 2.25 24.35 -2.95
CA LEU A 313 2.43 24.19 -1.51
C LEU A 313 1.10 23.82 -0.85
N ARG A 314 1.09 22.78 -0.01
CA ARG A 314 -0.11 22.43 0.74
C ARG A 314 -0.36 23.47 1.85
N PRO A 315 -1.54 24.14 1.84
CA PRO A 315 -1.89 25.09 2.89
C PRO A 315 -2.00 24.35 4.23
N GLU A 316 -1.45 24.94 5.29
CA GLU A 316 -1.54 24.45 6.68
C GLU A 316 -1.00 23.05 6.96
N ALA A 317 -0.33 22.41 5.99
CA ALA A 317 0.23 21.08 6.14
C ALA A 317 1.75 21.09 6.32
N PHE A 318 2.25 20.14 7.11
CA PHE A 318 3.67 19.83 7.22
C PHE A 318 4.25 19.24 5.93
N GLY A 319 3.41 18.75 5.01
CA GLY A 319 3.88 18.01 3.83
C GLY A 319 4.43 16.63 4.19
N TYR A 320 5.23 16.04 3.29
CA TYR A 320 5.84 14.72 3.48
C TYR A 320 7.36 14.71 3.26
N ASP A 321 7.99 13.58 3.52
CA ASP A 321 9.45 13.43 3.55
C ASP A 321 10.17 13.79 2.23
N GLY A 322 9.46 13.72 1.09
CA GLY A 322 10.00 14.03 -0.24
C GLY A 322 10.59 15.43 -0.37
N GLN A 323 9.95 16.42 0.27
CA GLN A 323 10.42 17.80 0.25
C GLN A 323 11.82 17.95 0.87
N PHE A 324 12.17 17.12 1.85
CA PHE A 324 13.49 17.17 2.46
C PHE A 324 14.57 16.67 1.51
N PHE A 325 14.28 15.63 0.72
CA PHE A 325 15.19 15.19 -0.33
C PHE A 325 15.36 16.23 -1.43
N LEU A 326 14.30 17.00 -1.73
CA LEU A 326 14.36 18.13 -2.65
C LEU A 326 15.31 19.22 -2.14
N TYR A 327 15.25 19.57 -0.85
CA TYR A 327 16.18 20.56 -0.27
C TYR A 327 17.62 20.02 -0.17
N MET A 328 17.78 18.76 0.25
CA MET A 328 19.08 18.09 0.31
C MET A 328 19.74 17.99 -1.06
N ALA A 329 18.98 17.78 -2.15
CA ALA A 329 19.54 17.72 -3.50
C ALA A 329 20.05 19.09 -4.00
N GLN A 330 19.69 20.20 -3.36
CA GLN A 330 20.25 21.53 -3.68
C GLN A 330 21.50 21.84 -2.84
N ASP A 331 21.63 21.24 -1.66
CA ASP A 331 22.75 21.41 -0.74
C ASP A 331 23.18 20.07 -0.12
N PRO A 332 23.72 19.11 -0.90
CA PRO A 332 23.91 17.74 -0.44
C PRO A 332 24.88 17.63 0.75
N TRP A 333 25.82 18.57 0.88
CA TRP A 333 26.79 18.61 1.97
C TRP A 333 26.36 19.51 3.14
N ALA A 334 25.11 19.99 3.15
CA ALA A 334 24.56 20.90 4.15
C ALA A 334 25.40 22.17 4.39
N ARG A 335 26.08 22.70 3.36
CA ARG A 335 27.03 23.84 3.45
C ARG A 335 26.37 25.19 3.18
N GLN A 336 25.29 25.20 2.41
CA GLN A 336 24.67 26.42 1.88
C GLN A 336 23.42 26.86 2.65
N GLY A 337 22.94 26.05 3.59
CA GLY A 337 21.87 26.43 4.52
C GLY A 337 20.50 25.82 4.22
N ALA A 338 20.37 24.93 3.24
CA ALA A 338 19.09 24.28 2.92
C ALA A 338 18.54 23.47 4.10
N TRP A 339 19.40 23.05 5.02
CA TRP A 339 19.04 22.34 6.25
C TRP A 339 18.07 23.13 7.16
N ALA A 340 17.96 24.46 7.03
CA ALA A 340 17.00 25.26 7.78
C ALA A 340 15.51 24.99 7.38
N ASN A 341 15.30 24.42 6.19
CA ASN A 341 13.99 23.97 5.70
C ASN A 341 13.72 22.49 6.04
N ILE A 342 14.53 21.86 6.89
CA ILE A 342 14.45 20.44 7.23
C ILE A 342 14.18 20.28 8.73
N ASP A 343 13.30 19.35 9.10
CA ASP A 343 12.89 19.08 10.48
C ASP A 343 14.03 18.60 11.39
N SER A 344 14.66 17.49 10.99
CA SER A 344 15.71 16.79 11.72
C SER A 344 16.92 16.64 10.80
N PRO A 345 17.71 17.71 10.55
CA PRO A 345 18.74 17.70 9.52
C PRO A 345 19.72 16.54 9.65
N ALA A 346 20.28 16.27 10.83
CA ALA A 346 21.24 15.17 10.99
C ALA A 346 20.59 13.83 10.61
N TYR A 347 19.35 13.58 11.08
CA TYR A 347 18.58 12.38 10.72
C TYR A 347 18.30 12.26 9.22
N ARG A 348 17.93 13.35 8.54
CA ARG A 348 17.62 13.33 7.11
C ARG A 348 18.88 13.14 6.26
N TYR A 349 19.96 13.87 6.56
CA TYR A 349 21.23 13.79 5.83
C TYR A 349 21.95 12.44 5.97
N GLN A 350 21.49 11.52 6.83
CA GLN A 350 21.94 10.11 6.80
C GLN A 350 21.74 9.46 5.42
N ARG A 351 20.75 9.92 4.66
CA ARG A 351 20.29 9.35 3.39
C ARG A 351 20.91 10.06 2.19
N MET A 352 22.23 10.20 2.19
CA MET A 352 22.98 11.09 1.30
C MET A 352 23.04 10.63 -0.17
N LEU A 353 23.02 9.33 -0.47
CA LEU A 353 23.26 8.89 -1.85
C LEU A 353 22.17 9.38 -2.81
N TYR A 354 20.90 9.33 -2.39
CA TYR A 354 19.77 9.79 -3.19
C TYR A 354 19.85 11.28 -3.59
N PRO A 355 19.92 12.25 -2.65
CA PRO A 355 20.03 13.67 -3.00
C PRO A 355 21.33 13.99 -3.73
N LEU A 356 22.44 13.27 -3.47
CA LEU A 356 23.68 13.48 -4.21
C LEU A 356 23.52 13.13 -5.70
N LEU A 357 22.88 12.00 -6.02
CA LEU A 357 22.62 11.62 -7.41
C LEU A 357 21.65 12.60 -8.08
N LEU A 358 20.62 13.07 -7.37
CA LEU A 358 19.71 14.08 -7.89
C LEU A 358 20.43 15.42 -8.14
N ASN A 359 21.32 15.84 -7.24
CA ASN A 359 22.14 17.03 -7.41
C ASN A 359 23.03 16.94 -8.66
N LEU A 360 23.70 15.80 -8.87
CA LEU A 360 24.55 15.56 -10.03
C LEU A 360 23.75 15.61 -11.34
N LEU A 361 22.52 15.07 -11.34
CA LEU A 361 21.65 15.02 -12.51
C LEU A 361 20.93 16.36 -12.78
N SER A 362 20.59 17.13 -11.75
CA SER A 362 19.94 18.44 -11.90
C SER A 362 20.94 19.59 -12.05
N GLY A 363 22.21 19.39 -11.68
CA GLY A 363 23.17 20.47 -11.52
C GLY A 363 22.85 21.40 -10.36
N GLY A 364 22.02 20.96 -9.40
CA GLY A 364 21.49 21.78 -8.31
C GLY A 364 20.30 22.67 -8.70
N ASP A 365 19.77 22.56 -9.92
CA ASP A 365 18.59 23.32 -10.38
C ASP A 365 17.32 22.85 -9.65
N LYS A 366 16.80 23.73 -8.79
CA LYS A 366 15.61 23.46 -7.95
C LYS A 366 14.33 23.25 -8.75
N ASP A 367 14.21 23.84 -9.94
CA ASP A 367 13.00 23.80 -10.75
C ASP A 367 12.89 22.47 -11.53
N ARG A 368 14.03 21.83 -11.81
CA ARG A 368 14.09 20.50 -12.44
C ARG A 368 13.87 19.35 -11.47
N LEU A 369 14.24 19.54 -10.19
CA LEU A 369 14.24 18.48 -9.18
C LEU A 369 12.90 17.73 -9.06
N PRO A 370 11.72 18.39 -9.00
CA PRO A 370 10.46 17.67 -8.84
C PRO A 370 10.19 16.62 -9.94
N ASN A 371 10.42 17.00 -11.21
CA ASN A 371 10.27 16.08 -12.34
C ASN A 371 11.34 14.98 -12.31
N LEU A 372 12.59 15.38 -12.05
CA LEU A 372 13.71 14.46 -12.01
C LEU A 372 13.54 13.39 -10.92
N MET A 373 13.08 13.76 -9.72
CA MET A 373 12.80 12.83 -8.63
C MET A 373 11.80 11.75 -9.03
N LEU A 374 10.70 12.14 -9.70
CA LEU A 374 9.68 11.22 -10.17
C LEU A 374 10.26 10.24 -11.22
N VAL A 375 10.91 10.78 -12.27
CA VAL A 375 11.48 9.97 -13.37
C VAL A 375 12.58 9.05 -12.85
N PHE A 376 13.47 9.56 -12.00
CA PHE A 376 14.57 8.80 -11.41
C PHE A 376 14.06 7.67 -10.52
N ASN A 377 13.05 7.94 -9.68
CA ASN A 377 12.44 6.92 -8.84
C ASN A 377 11.74 5.83 -9.66
N LEU A 378 11.01 6.21 -10.71
CA LEU A 378 10.37 5.26 -11.61
C LEU A 378 11.40 4.40 -12.34
N ALA A 379 12.50 5.00 -12.81
CA ALA A 379 13.61 4.29 -13.42
C ALA A 379 14.28 3.31 -12.44
N CYS A 380 14.49 3.72 -11.18
CA CYS A 380 15.01 2.84 -10.14
C CYS A 380 14.09 1.66 -9.88
N LEU A 381 12.78 1.91 -9.78
CA LEU A 381 11.79 0.86 -9.55
C LEU A 381 11.72 -0.14 -10.73
N LEU A 382 11.73 0.35 -11.97
CA LEU A 382 11.79 -0.49 -13.16
C LEU A 382 13.08 -1.33 -13.19
N ALA A 383 14.23 -0.72 -12.89
CA ALA A 383 15.50 -1.44 -12.81
C ALA A 383 15.48 -2.52 -11.72
N ALA A 384 14.88 -2.24 -10.56
CA ALA A 384 14.71 -3.21 -9.48
C ALA A 384 13.85 -4.40 -9.95
N PHE A 385 12.73 -4.14 -10.62
CA PHE A 385 11.87 -5.17 -11.19
C PHE A 385 12.62 -6.06 -12.20
N LEU A 386 13.35 -5.46 -13.14
CA LEU A 386 14.14 -6.20 -14.14
C LEU A 386 15.24 -7.05 -13.49
N ILE A 387 15.90 -6.57 -12.44
CA ILE A 387 16.86 -7.35 -11.67
C ILE A 387 16.17 -8.51 -10.95
N MET A 388 14.99 -8.30 -10.38
CA MET A 388 14.21 -9.38 -9.75
C MET A 388 13.73 -10.43 -10.75
N CYS A 389 13.38 -10.05 -11.98
CA CYS A 389 13.13 -10.99 -13.08
C CYS A 389 14.37 -11.83 -13.42
N ARG A 390 15.54 -11.20 -13.50
CA ARG A 390 16.82 -11.92 -13.71
C ARG A 390 17.18 -12.81 -12.54
N LEU A 391 16.89 -12.37 -11.31
CA LEU A 391 17.09 -13.17 -10.09
C LEU A 391 16.17 -14.40 -10.09
N ALA A 392 14.89 -14.24 -10.46
CA ALA A 392 13.97 -15.36 -10.60
C ALA A 392 14.50 -16.39 -11.61
N ALA A 393 14.92 -15.94 -12.79
CA ALA A 393 15.51 -16.80 -13.80
C ALA A 393 16.79 -17.50 -13.32
N ARG A 394 17.70 -16.78 -12.65
CA ARG A 394 18.93 -17.33 -12.07
C ARG A 394 18.66 -18.40 -11.01
N LEU A 395 17.64 -18.16 -10.19
CA LEU A 395 17.21 -19.11 -9.16
C LEU A 395 16.34 -20.24 -9.73
N GLY A 396 16.12 -20.30 -11.06
CA GLY A 396 15.37 -21.35 -11.73
C GLY A 396 13.85 -21.26 -11.56
N ALA A 397 13.33 -20.13 -11.09
CA ALA A 397 11.90 -19.87 -11.02
C ALA A 397 11.35 -19.52 -12.41
N ALA A 398 10.15 -20.01 -12.71
CA ALA A 398 9.43 -19.57 -13.89
C ALA A 398 9.14 -18.08 -13.78
N LEU A 399 9.25 -17.35 -14.89
CA LEU A 399 9.18 -15.91 -14.88
C LEU A 399 7.87 -15.30 -14.34
N PRO A 400 6.69 -15.95 -14.46
CA PRO A 400 5.47 -15.45 -13.82
C PRO A 400 5.59 -15.27 -12.30
N TRP A 401 6.50 -15.98 -11.62
CA TRP A 401 6.77 -15.75 -10.19
C TRP A 401 7.27 -14.33 -9.92
N ALA A 402 7.97 -13.70 -10.88
CA ALA A 402 8.41 -12.31 -10.74
C ALA A 402 7.24 -11.30 -10.75
N LEU A 403 6.04 -11.69 -11.21
CA LEU A 403 4.86 -10.82 -11.16
C LEU A 403 4.40 -10.54 -9.73
N PHE A 404 4.78 -11.35 -8.74
CA PHE A 404 4.56 -11.03 -7.33
C PHE A 404 5.24 -9.71 -6.93
N PHE A 405 6.26 -9.25 -7.66
CA PHE A 405 6.81 -7.91 -7.47
C PHE A 405 5.74 -6.82 -7.55
N LEU A 406 4.76 -6.97 -8.46
CA LEU A 406 3.68 -6.01 -8.66
C LEU A 406 2.63 -6.04 -7.53
N CYS A 407 2.67 -7.04 -6.65
CA CYS A 407 1.72 -7.20 -5.56
C CYS A 407 2.05 -6.36 -4.31
N ALA A 408 3.19 -5.66 -4.26
CA ALA A 408 3.57 -4.82 -3.13
C ALA A 408 3.36 -3.34 -3.43
N TYR A 409 2.22 -2.78 -3.01
CA TYR A 409 1.89 -1.37 -3.18
C TYR A 409 2.98 -0.42 -2.64
N GLY A 410 3.63 -0.83 -1.54
CA GLY A 410 4.73 -0.09 -0.91
C GLY A 410 6.00 0.08 -1.75
N LEU A 411 6.14 -0.65 -2.86
CA LEU A 411 7.22 -0.43 -3.83
C LEU A 411 6.94 0.79 -4.73
N PHE A 412 5.66 1.07 -5.00
CA PHE A 412 5.24 2.12 -5.91
C PHE A 412 5.06 3.44 -5.18
N GLN A 413 4.44 3.43 -4.00
CA GLN A 413 4.15 4.63 -3.20
C GLN A 413 5.30 5.62 -3.02
N PRO A 414 6.53 5.18 -2.74
CA PRO A 414 7.67 6.08 -2.58
C PRO A 414 8.06 6.85 -3.85
N VAL A 415 7.65 6.39 -5.05
CA VAL A 415 8.05 6.98 -6.33
C VAL A 415 7.52 8.40 -6.46
N TRP A 416 6.21 8.58 -6.31
CA TRP A 416 5.57 9.89 -6.45
C TRP A 416 5.74 10.78 -5.23
N LEU A 417 5.93 10.19 -4.04
CA LEU A 417 6.33 10.92 -2.83
C LEU A 417 7.77 11.46 -2.89
N GLY A 418 8.54 11.17 -3.96
CA GLY A 418 9.91 11.67 -4.10
C GLY A 418 10.87 11.14 -3.03
N LEU A 419 10.68 9.90 -2.58
CA LEU A 419 11.48 9.33 -1.50
C LEU A 419 12.72 8.58 -2.03
N SER A 420 13.64 8.27 -1.12
CA SER A 420 14.87 7.51 -1.35
C SER A 420 14.69 6.00 -1.59
N GLU A 421 13.55 5.46 -1.18
CA GLU A 421 13.27 4.02 -1.08
C GLU A 421 13.35 3.29 -2.43
N PRO A 422 12.92 3.85 -3.58
CA PRO A 422 13.08 3.19 -4.88
C PRO A 422 14.55 2.91 -5.23
N LEU A 423 15.46 3.85 -4.92
CA LEU A 423 16.90 3.64 -5.09
C LEU A 423 17.43 2.59 -4.11
N ALA A 424 17.03 2.65 -2.83
CA ALA A 424 17.44 1.64 -1.84
C ALA A 424 16.97 0.23 -2.22
N ASN A 425 15.74 0.11 -2.74
CA ASN A 425 15.15 -1.13 -3.24
C ASN A 425 15.86 -1.68 -4.48
N LEU A 426 16.27 -0.80 -5.41
CA LEU A 426 17.13 -1.18 -6.52
C LEU A 426 18.46 -1.76 -6.03
N LEU A 427 19.12 -1.07 -5.10
CA LEU A 427 20.41 -1.48 -4.55
C LEU A 427 20.30 -2.79 -3.75
N LEU A 428 19.18 -2.99 -3.03
CA LEU A 428 18.87 -4.27 -2.39
C LEU A 428 18.68 -5.39 -3.42
N ALA A 429 17.88 -5.18 -4.47
CA ALA A 429 17.68 -6.17 -5.52
C ALA A 429 19.00 -6.52 -6.22
N TRP A 430 19.85 -5.52 -6.50
CA TRP A 430 21.18 -5.74 -7.05
C TRP A 430 22.07 -6.52 -6.07
N GLY A 431 22.07 -6.17 -4.79
CA GLY A 431 22.80 -6.91 -3.74
C GLY A 431 22.38 -8.37 -3.67
N LEU A 432 21.08 -8.66 -3.65
CA LEU A 432 20.54 -10.02 -3.68
C LEU A 432 20.97 -10.79 -4.94
N TYR A 433 20.93 -10.14 -6.10
CA TYR A 433 21.41 -10.72 -7.36
C TYR A 433 22.91 -11.02 -7.31
N ALA A 434 23.74 -10.09 -6.84
CA ALA A 434 25.18 -10.26 -6.76
C ALA A 434 25.59 -11.34 -5.74
N ILE A 435 24.90 -11.43 -4.60
CA ILE A 435 25.10 -12.50 -3.60
C ILE A 435 24.80 -13.87 -4.23
N THR A 436 23.67 -14.01 -4.92
CA THR A 436 23.34 -15.28 -5.61
C THR A 436 24.24 -15.56 -6.81
N ALA A 437 24.93 -14.54 -7.31
CA ALA A 437 25.97 -14.68 -8.32
C ALA A 437 27.33 -15.09 -7.77
N GLY A 438 27.52 -15.12 -6.44
CA GLY A 438 28.83 -15.29 -5.82
C GLY A 438 29.76 -14.09 -6.02
N ALA A 439 29.24 -12.97 -6.54
CA ALA A 439 29.99 -11.77 -6.87
C ALA A 439 30.04 -10.83 -5.65
N LEU A 440 30.72 -11.27 -4.59
CA LEU A 440 30.69 -10.62 -3.27
C LEU A 440 31.16 -9.16 -3.29
N TRP A 441 32.09 -8.78 -4.19
CA TRP A 441 32.51 -7.39 -4.34
C TRP A 441 31.38 -6.48 -4.83
N TRP A 442 30.65 -6.90 -5.87
CA TRP A 442 29.49 -6.18 -6.37
C TRP A 442 28.34 -6.17 -5.37
N ALA A 443 28.18 -7.25 -4.59
CA ALA A 443 27.24 -7.28 -3.49
C ALA A 443 27.61 -6.24 -2.41
N SER A 444 28.88 -6.18 -2.02
CA SER A 444 29.37 -5.23 -1.03
C SER A 444 29.16 -3.78 -1.49
N LEU A 445 29.51 -3.47 -2.75
CA LEU A 445 29.27 -2.16 -3.34
C LEU A 445 27.79 -1.78 -3.30
N ALA A 446 26.90 -2.67 -3.75
CA ALA A 446 25.47 -2.43 -3.73
C ALA A 446 24.96 -2.18 -2.30
N LEU A 447 25.43 -2.95 -1.31
CA LEU A 447 25.04 -2.81 0.09
C LEU A 447 25.60 -1.53 0.74
N VAL A 448 26.82 -1.10 0.41
CA VAL A 448 27.38 0.19 0.86
C VAL A 448 26.50 1.34 0.36
N LEU A 449 26.21 1.36 -0.95
CA LEU A 449 25.37 2.37 -1.56
C LEU A 449 23.94 2.35 -0.97
N MET A 450 23.42 1.15 -0.67
CA MET A 450 22.10 0.97 -0.07
C MET A 450 22.03 1.60 1.33
N VAL A 451 23.03 1.36 2.19
CA VAL A 451 23.10 1.93 3.54
C VAL A 451 23.17 3.47 3.50
N LEU A 452 23.91 4.02 2.54
CA LEU A 452 23.99 5.48 2.32
C LEU A 452 22.72 6.07 1.70
N THR A 453 21.81 5.24 1.18
CA THR A 453 20.51 5.67 0.66
C THR A 453 19.44 5.64 1.73
N LYS A 454 19.42 4.58 2.56
CA LYS A 454 18.44 4.39 3.61
C LYS A 454 19.03 3.60 4.77
N GLU A 455 19.16 4.26 5.91
CA GLU A 455 19.86 3.79 7.10
C GLU A 455 19.34 2.46 7.65
N HIS A 456 18.02 2.25 7.68
CA HIS A 456 17.45 1.03 8.27
C HIS A 456 17.69 -0.22 7.42
N TYR A 457 18.12 -0.08 6.16
CA TYR A 457 18.52 -1.22 5.33
C TYR A 457 19.86 -1.81 5.81
N ALA A 458 20.62 -1.11 6.68
CA ALA A 458 21.86 -1.61 7.29
C ALA A 458 21.68 -2.87 8.15
N VAL A 459 20.45 -3.16 8.59
CA VAL A 459 20.14 -4.39 9.32
C VAL A 459 20.41 -5.64 8.46
N ALA A 460 20.22 -5.56 7.15
CA ALA A 460 20.49 -6.68 6.24
C ALA A 460 21.99 -7.07 6.20
N PRO A 461 22.95 -6.17 5.89
CA PRO A 461 24.38 -6.50 5.98
C PRO A 461 24.83 -6.82 7.42
N ALA A 462 24.21 -6.23 8.45
CA ALA A 462 24.52 -6.58 9.84
C ALA A 462 24.21 -8.06 10.14
N LEU A 463 23.01 -8.54 9.79
CA LEU A 463 22.66 -9.95 9.98
C LEU A 463 23.42 -10.89 9.03
N ALA A 464 23.75 -10.44 7.82
CA ALA A 464 24.62 -11.20 6.92
C ALA A 464 26.04 -11.38 7.49
N ALA A 465 26.60 -10.32 8.08
CA ALA A 465 27.89 -10.37 8.77
C ALA A 465 27.82 -11.31 9.99
N ALA A 466 26.79 -11.18 10.83
CA ALA A 466 26.58 -12.06 11.98
C ALA A 466 26.45 -13.53 11.54
N TRP A 467 25.69 -13.81 10.49
CA TRP A 467 25.56 -15.14 9.91
C TRP A 467 26.89 -15.70 9.40
N CYS A 468 27.68 -14.88 8.68
CA CYS A 468 29.01 -15.27 8.21
C CYS A 468 29.94 -15.61 9.38
N TRP A 469 29.91 -14.80 10.44
CA TRP A 469 30.72 -15.02 11.64
C TRP A 469 30.30 -16.30 12.38
N LEU A 470 29.01 -16.46 12.70
CA LEU A 470 28.47 -17.61 13.42
C LEU A 470 28.75 -18.95 12.71
N LEU A 471 28.73 -18.96 11.37
CA LEU A 471 28.96 -20.16 10.58
C LEU A 471 30.38 -20.27 10.02
N SER A 472 31.31 -19.41 10.45
CA SER A 472 32.69 -19.35 9.94
C SER A 472 32.77 -19.33 8.40
N ARG A 473 31.84 -18.61 7.76
CA ARG A 473 31.76 -18.49 6.30
C ARG A 473 32.67 -17.37 5.81
N ARG A 474 33.27 -17.58 4.64
CA ARG A 474 33.98 -16.52 3.91
C ARG A 474 33.01 -15.39 3.53
N GLY A 475 33.54 -14.19 3.37
CA GLY A 475 32.76 -13.02 2.94
C GLY A 475 32.33 -12.07 4.06
N LEU A 476 32.72 -12.31 5.32
CA LEU A 476 32.43 -11.42 6.45
C LEU A 476 32.78 -9.95 6.15
N LEU A 477 33.98 -9.69 5.60
CA LEU A 477 34.44 -8.35 5.24
C LEU A 477 33.52 -7.66 4.22
N ALA A 478 32.94 -8.41 3.28
CA ALA A 478 32.02 -7.87 2.28
C ALA A 478 30.74 -7.31 2.92
N TYR A 479 30.34 -7.84 4.09
CA TYR A 479 29.17 -7.39 4.85
C TYR A 479 29.51 -6.38 5.94
N LEU A 480 30.76 -6.32 6.42
CA LEU A 480 31.24 -5.28 7.34
C LEU A 480 31.49 -3.94 6.65
N LEU A 481 31.92 -3.94 5.38
CA LEU A 481 32.15 -2.71 4.60
C LEU A 481 30.94 -1.75 4.55
N PRO A 482 29.70 -2.21 4.26
CA PRO A 482 28.49 -1.38 4.34
C PRO A 482 28.29 -0.72 5.72
N LEU A 483 28.56 -1.45 6.80
CA LEU A 483 28.43 -0.94 8.15
C LEU A 483 29.50 0.11 8.45
N ALA A 484 30.74 -0.14 8.04
CA ALA A 484 31.84 0.80 8.18
C ALA A 484 31.57 2.11 7.41
N ALA A 485 31.04 2.02 6.18
CA ALA A 485 30.65 3.18 5.39
C ALA A 485 29.51 3.97 6.05
N GLY A 486 28.48 3.28 6.56
CA GLY A 486 27.41 3.90 7.32
C GLY A 486 27.94 4.62 8.57
N LEU A 487 28.80 3.98 9.34
CA LEU A 487 29.43 4.57 10.54
C LEU A 487 30.30 5.78 10.20
N ALA A 488 31.11 5.70 9.15
CA ALA A 488 31.93 6.83 8.69
C ALA A 488 31.04 8.04 8.32
N TRP A 489 29.89 7.79 7.69
CA TRP A 489 28.93 8.86 7.39
C TRP A 489 28.28 9.43 8.66
N GLN A 490 27.93 8.59 9.64
CA GLN A 490 27.42 9.06 10.93
C GLN A 490 28.43 9.96 11.67
N LEU A 491 29.72 9.62 11.63
CA LEU A 491 30.78 10.45 12.23
C LEU A 491 30.86 11.81 11.54
N TRP A 492 30.77 11.85 10.21
CA TRP A 492 30.73 13.11 9.48
C TRP A 492 29.51 13.97 9.85
N LEU A 493 28.33 13.36 9.97
CA LEU A 493 27.11 14.07 10.39
C LEU A 493 27.22 14.62 11.80
N TRP A 494 27.82 13.86 12.72
CA TRP A 494 28.06 14.32 14.08
C TRP A 494 29.00 15.53 14.09
N GLN A 495 30.09 15.50 13.32
CA GLN A 495 30.98 16.66 13.15
C GLN A 495 30.26 17.87 12.53
N ARG A 496 29.30 17.63 11.60
CA ARG A 496 28.59 18.71 10.91
C ARG A 496 27.50 19.37 11.76
N PHE A 497 26.74 18.58 12.52
CA PHE A 497 25.54 19.05 13.22
C PHE A 497 25.69 19.13 14.74
N GLY A 498 26.76 18.57 15.32
CA GLY A 498 27.06 18.64 16.76
C GLY A 498 26.47 17.50 17.59
N HIS A 499 25.54 16.73 17.04
CA HIS A 499 24.91 15.56 17.69
C HIS A 499 24.77 14.40 16.70
N PRO A 500 24.71 13.15 17.18
CA PRO A 500 24.52 12.00 16.32
C PRO A 500 23.10 11.95 15.73
N ALA A 501 22.99 11.43 14.53
CA ALA A 501 21.76 11.53 13.76
C ALA A 501 20.62 10.64 14.28
N PHE A 502 20.89 9.64 15.14
CA PHE A 502 19.87 8.81 15.78
C PHE A 502 19.14 9.55 16.92
N GLU A 503 19.76 10.55 17.55
CA GLU A 503 19.11 11.36 18.62
C GLU A 503 17.96 12.21 18.08
N GLN A 504 18.04 12.61 16.80
CA GLN A 504 16.97 13.34 16.13
C GLN A 504 15.90 12.44 15.48
N SER A 505 16.02 11.12 15.64
CA SER A 505 14.99 10.18 15.22
C SER A 505 13.76 10.36 16.11
N ASN A 506 12.57 10.28 15.52
CA ASN A 506 11.32 10.41 16.27
C ASN A 506 11.16 9.24 17.27
N ALA A 507 10.96 9.56 18.55
CA ALA A 507 10.82 8.56 19.62
C ALA A 507 9.66 7.57 19.37
N GLY A 508 8.64 7.98 18.59
CA GLY A 508 7.50 7.13 18.21
C GLY A 508 7.78 6.15 17.06
N ASN A 509 9.02 6.06 16.54
CA ASN A 509 9.40 5.14 15.46
C ASN A 509 9.45 3.68 15.89
N PHE A 510 9.81 3.41 17.15
CA PHE A 510 9.99 2.06 17.66
C PHE A 510 9.18 1.81 18.92
N THR A 511 8.72 0.56 19.08
CA THR A 511 7.99 0.07 20.24
C THR A 511 8.31 -1.42 20.45
N TRP A 512 7.68 -2.05 21.44
CA TRP A 512 7.80 -3.48 21.67
C TRP A 512 7.33 -4.29 20.46
N PRO A 513 7.95 -5.47 20.18
CA PRO A 513 7.61 -6.30 19.05
C PRO A 513 6.11 -6.50 18.90
N LEU A 514 5.63 -6.39 17.67
CA LEU A 514 4.24 -6.57 17.26
C LEU A 514 3.25 -5.53 17.79
N LEU A 515 3.56 -4.74 18.82
CA LEU A 515 2.59 -3.85 19.46
C LEU A 515 1.96 -2.86 18.46
N GLY A 516 2.77 -2.22 17.62
CA GLY A 516 2.28 -1.33 16.56
C GLY A 516 1.45 -2.06 15.50
N SER A 517 1.92 -3.22 15.04
CA SER A 517 1.23 -4.02 14.00
C SER A 517 -0.08 -4.65 14.50
N LEU A 518 -0.15 -5.02 15.78
CA LEU A 518 -1.38 -5.50 16.43
C LEU A 518 -2.37 -4.35 16.56
N GLY A 519 -1.90 -3.14 16.85
CA GLY A 519 -2.70 -1.93 16.78
C GLY A 519 -3.41 -1.78 15.43
N LEU A 520 -2.72 -2.00 14.31
CA LEU A 520 -3.33 -1.97 12.97
C LEU A 520 -4.42 -3.05 12.79
N LEU A 521 -4.17 -4.28 13.25
CA LEU A 521 -5.11 -5.41 13.14
C LEU A 521 -6.35 -5.26 14.01
N LEU A 522 -6.22 -4.59 15.17
CA LEU A 522 -7.29 -4.38 16.14
C LEU A 522 -8.03 -3.05 15.94
N SER A 523 -7.46 -2.14 15.15
CA SER A 523 -8.07 -0.85 14.86
C SER A 523 -9.33 -1.06 14.00
N PRO A 524 -10.42 -0.29 14.22
CA PRO A 524 -11.68 -0.42 13.47
C PRO A 524 -11.60 0.06 12.00
N ILE A 525 -10.47 -0.17 11.32
CA ILE A 525 -10.14 0.36 10.00
C ILE A 525 -10.46 -0.68 8.90
N HIS A 526 -10.91 -0.13 7.77
CA HIS A 526 -11.18 -0.69 6.44
C HIS A 526 -10.49 -2.03 6.08
N GLY A 527 -11.22 -2.90 5.36
CA GLY A 527 -10.79 -4.27 5.08
C GLY A 527 -9.46 -4.45 4.31
N ARG A 528 -8.88 -3.41 3.70
CA ARG A 528 -7.59 -3.51 2.96
C ARG A 528 -6.39 -3.61 3.91
N GLU A 529 -6.43 -2.92 5.05
CA GLU A 529 -5.38 -2.97 6.08
C GLU A 529 -5.28 -4.34 6.73
N VAL A 530 -6.40 -5.06 6.82
CA VAL A 530 -6.45 -6.45 7.31
C VAL A 530 -5.60 -7.36 6.44
N PHE A 531 -5.69 -7.25 5.11
CA PHE A 531 -4.85 -8.04 4.21
C PHE A 531 -3.36 -7.72 4.34
N LEU A 532 -3.00 -6.46 4.59
CA LEU A 532 -1.61 -6.08 4.88
C LEU A 532 -1.11 -6.74 6.16
N GLY A 533 -1.88 -6.61 7.26
CA GLY A 533 -1.52 -7.18 8.55
C GLY A 533 -1.42 -8.71 8.50
N LEU A 534 -2.37 -9.37 7.84
CA LEU A 534 -2.32 -10.82 7.59
C LEU A 534 -1.13 -11.21 6.71
N GLY A 535 -0.82 -10.43 5.66
CA GLY A 535 0.35 -10.65 4.82
C GLY A 535 1.66 -10.54 5.59
N PHE A 536 1.76 -9.56 6.48
CA PHE A 536 2.90 -9.37 7.38
C PHE A 536 3.04 -10.52 8.38
N LEU A 537 1.95 -10.93 9.05
CA LEU A 537 1.97 -12.08 9.97
C LEU A 537 2.32 -13.40 9.23
N ALA A 538 1.77 -13.60 8.04
CA ALA A 538 2.10 -14.75 7.20
C ALA A 538 3.59 -14.75 6.81
N LEU A 539 4.16 -13.56 6.55
CA LEU A 539 5.58 -13.43 6.23
C LEU A 539 6.47 -13.73 7.44
N LEU A 540 6.11 -13.26 8.65
CA LEU A 540 6.80 -13.60 9.89
C LEU A 540 6.74 -15.12 10.15
N GLY A 541 5.55 -15.72 10.05
CA GLY A 541 5.33 -17.15 10.24
C GLY A 541 6.10 -18.00 9.24
N LEU A 542 6.11 -17.63 7.96
CA LEU A 542 6.91 -18.29 6.92
C LEU A 542 8.40 -18.19 7.23
N THR A 543 8.89 -17.01 7.62
CA THR A 543 10.30 -16.78 7.93
C THR A 543 10.74 -17.65 9.12
N ALA A 544 9.96 -17.66 10.20
CA ALA A 544 10.22 -18.50 11.37
C ALA A 544 10.21 -19.99 11.03
N LEU A 545 9.22 -20.46 10.26
CA LEU A 545 9.12 -21.86 9.82
C LEU A 545 10.34 -22.28 8.98
N LEU A 546 10.76 -21.43 8.04
CA LEU A 546 11.90 -21.73 7.18
C LEU A 546 13.23 -21.65 7.95
N LEU A 547 13.38 -20.71 8.88
CA LEU A 547 14.54 -20.62 9.76
C LEU A 547 14.65 -21.86 10.66
N TRP A 548 13.54 -22.32 11.24
CA TRP A 548 13.49 -23.58 12.00
C TRP A 548 14.03 -24.73 11.15
N ARG A 549 13.57 -24.85 9.90
CA ARG A 549 13.96 -25.94 9.00
C ARG A 549 15.37 -25.81 8.44
N GLY A 550 15.94 -24.61 8.41
CA GLY A 550 17.13 -24.33 7.62
C GLY A 550 17.83 -23.03 8.00
N TRP A 551 18.13 -22.84 9.28
CA TRP A 551 18.78 -21.62 9.81
C TRP A 551 20.14 -21.32 9.15
N GLN A 552 20.77 -22.27 8.47
CA GLN A 552 22.02 -22.03 7.75
C GLN A 552 21.86 -21.22 6.45
N ARG A 553 20.63 -20.83 6.08
CA ARG A 553 20.35 -20.11 4.82
C ARG A 553 20.44 -18.59 4.96
N LEU A 554 21.41 -17.97 4.28
CA LEU A 554 21.60 -16.52 4.30
C LEU A 554 20.36 -15.71 3.85
N ASP A 555 19.61 -16.18 2.85
CA ASP A 555 18.38 -15.50 2.37
C ASP A 555 17.33 -15.33 3.48
N LEU A 556 17.26 -16.27 4.42
CA LEU A 556 16.32 -16.20 5.55
C LEU A 556 16.78 -15.20 6.62
N TRP A 557 18.09 -15.07 6.83
CA TRP A 557 18.65 -14.06 7.74
C TRP A 557 18.49 -12.64 7.19
N LEU A 558 18.68 -12.46 5.88
CA LEU A 558 18.40 -11.19 5.21
C LEU A 558 16.92 -10.81 5.34
N LEU A 559 16.01 -11.75 5.08
CA LEU A 559 14.57 -11.54 5.26
C LEU A 559 14.22 -11.22 6.72
N ALA A 560 14.72 -11.99 7.68
CA ALA A 560 14.49 -11.77 9.10
C ALA A 560 14.98 -10.39 9.56
N GLY A 561 16.15 -9.96 9.09
CA GLY A 561 16.69 -8.64 9.41
C GLY A 561 15.82 -7.51 8.91
N LEU A 562 15.37 -7.60 7.66
CA LEU A 562 14.49 -6.59 7.08
C LEU A 562 13.09 -6.60 7.71
N LEU A 563 12.68 -7.69 8.37
CA LEU A 563 11.45 -7.77 9.16
C LEU A 563 11.59 -7.14 10.56
N LEU A 564 12.80 -6.90 11.07
CA LEU A 564 12.97 -6.29 12.40
C LEU A 564 12.38 -4.87 12.45
N VAL A 565 12.56 -4.06 11.42
CA VAL A 565 12.04 -2.68 11.40
C VAL A 565 10.50 -2.64 11.50
N PRO A 566 9.73 -3.34 10.64
CA PRO A 566 8.28 -3.39 10.80
C PRO A 566 7.85 -4.11 12.10
N LEU A 567 8.58 -5.13 12.55
CA LEU A 567 8.27 -5.88 13.77
C LEU A 567 8.32 -4.98 15.02
N PHE A 568 9.33 -4.12 15.12
CA PHE A 568 9.50 -3.16 16.21
C PHE A 568 8.90 -1.79 15.90
N GLY A 569 8.19 -1.64 14.77
CA GLY A 569 7.67 -0.35 14.36
C GLY A 569 6.58 0.16 15.31
N GLY A 570 6.67 1.44 15.67
CA GLY A 570 5.71 2.14 16.52
C GLY A 570 4.51 2.72 15.77
N GLU A 571 3.76 3.59 16.45
CA GLU A 571 2.58 4.27 15.90
C GLU A 571 2.91 5.13 14.68
N SER A 572 4.09 5.76 14.63
CA SER A 572 4.50 6.54 13.45
C SER A 572 4.68 5.69 12.18
N ILE A 573 4.98 4.40 12.33
CA ILE A 573 5.10 3.44 11.23
C ILE A 573 3.73 2.84 10.90
N TRP A 574 3.01 2.34 11.90
CA TRP A 574 1.77 1.59 11.69
C TRP A 574 0.49 2.43 11.68
N GLY A 575 0.54 3.68 12.13
CA GLY A 575 -0.61 4.59 12.22
C GLY A 575 -1.01 5.22 10.88
N HIS A 576 -0.14 5.17 9.87
CA HIS A 576 -0.39 5.78 8.56
C HIS A 576 0.00 4.84 7.41
N SER A 577 -0.87 4.74 6.40
CA SER A 577 -0.64 3.93 5.19
C SER A 577 0.66 4.28 4.48
N PHE A 578 0.94 5.57 4.33
CA PHE A 578 2.20 6.06 3.74
C PHE A 578 3.46 5.49 4.41
N SER A 579 3.38 5.11 5.69
CA SER A 579 4.51 4.61 6.46
C SER A 579 4.65 3.08 6.42
N TYR A 580 3.59 2.32 6.71
CA TYR A 580 3.75 0.86 6.83
C TYR A 580 3.96 0.16 5.48
N HIS A 581 3.38 0.66 4.38
CA HIS A 581 3.59 0.09 3.05
C HIS A 581 5.06 0.16 2.65
N ARG A 582 5.69 1.33 2.79
CA ARG A 582 7.10 1.54 2.41
C ARG A 582 8.09 0.79 3.31
N VAL A 583 7.79 0.66 4.61
CA VAL A 583 8.68 -0.06 5.56
C VAL A 583 8.69 -1.56 5.29
N LEU A 584 7.59 -2.13 4.78
CA LEU A 584 7.52 -3.55 4.42
C LEU A 584 8.18 -3.88 3.07
N ALA A 585 8.38 -2.89 2.19
CA ALA A 585 8.94 -3.07 0.85
C ALA A 585 10.30 -3.81 0.81
N PRO A 586 11.32 -3.47 1.62
CA PRO A 586 12.58 -4.21 1.62
C PRO A 586 12.42 -5.68 2.02
N ALA A 587 11.64 -5.95 3.08
CA ALA A 587 11.34 -7.31 3.50
C ALA A 587 10.61 -8.08 2.39
N TYR A 588 9.69 -7.42 1.68
CA TYR A 588 9.00 -8.01 0.54
C TYR A 588 9.96 -8.41 -0.60
N LEU A 589 10.96 -7.59 -0.92
CA LEU A 589 11.97 -7.94 -1.94
C LEU A 589 12.83 -9.15 -1.54
N ALA A 590 13.28 -9.20 -0.28
CA ALA A 590 13.98 -10.37 0.24
C ALA A 590 13.08 -11.62 0.23
N TYR A 591 11.80 -11.45 0.56
CA TYR A 591 10.78 -12.49 0.47
C TYR A 591 10.63 -13.04 -0.95
N LEU A 592 10.63 -12.20 -1.98
CA LEU A 592 10.56 -12.68 -3.37
C LEU A 592 11.74 -13.58 -3.72
N ALA A 593 12.96 -13.27 -3.24
CA ALA A 593 14.11 -14.15 -3.44
C ALA A 593 13.93 -15.52 -2.75
N VAL A 594 13.30 -15.55 -1.56
CA VAL A 594 12.91 -16.79 -0.88
C VAL A 594 11.83 -17.52 -1.67
N LEU A 595 10.81 -16.81 -2.15
CA LEU A 595 9.72 -17.36 -2.96
C LEU A 595 10.23 -18.03 -4.24
N PHE A 596 11.19 -17.42 -4.94
CA PHE A 596 11.80 -17.97 -6.15
C PHE A 596 12.55 -19.28 -5.89
N LYS A 597 13.07 -19.49 -4.67
CA LYS A 597 13.70 -20.75 -4.27
C LYS A 597 12.68 -21.80 -3.83
N GLU A 598 11.73 -21.43 -2.97
CA GLU A 598 10.76 -22.36 -2.38
C GLU A 598 9.72 -22.85 -3.40
N ARG A 599 9.18 -21.93 -4.22
CA ARG A 599 8.17 -22.18 -5.25
C ARG A 599 6.96 -23.00 -4.76
N SER A 600 6.65 -22.88 -3.48
CA SER A 600 5.55 -23.63 -2.85
C SER A 600 4.32 -22.73 -2.68
N LEU A 601 3.14 -23.35 -2.67
CA LEU A 601 1.88 -22.64 -2.40
C LEU A 601 1.92 -21.93 -1.04
N LEU A 602 2.55 -22.56 -0.04
CA LEU A 602 2.72 -21.95 1.28
C LEU A 602 3.57 -20.68 1.21
N ALA A 603 4.68 -20.72 0.45
CA ALA A 603 5.53 -19.56 0.26
C ALA A 603 4.82 -18.44 -0.50
N SER A 604 3.82 -18.72 -1.35
CA SER A 604 3.08 -17.68 -2.08
C SER A 604 2.01 -16.95 -1.26
N VAL A 605 1.61 -17.48 -0.09
CA VAL A 605 0.52 -16.89 0.72
C VAL A 605 0.78 -15.42 1.09
N PRO A 606 1.95 -15.03 1.64
CA PRO A 606 2.20 -13.62 1.95
C PRO A 606 2.04 -12.73 0.72
N GLY A 607 2.64 -13.12 -0.41
CA GLY A 607 2.57 -12.38 -1.66
C GLY A 607 1.15 -12.19 -2.18
N ALA A 608 0.29 -13.21 -2.05
CA ALA A 608 -1.11 -13.12 -2.44
C ALA A 608 -1.90 -12.15 -1.55
N LEU A 609 -1.67 -12.17 -0.23
CA LEU A 609 -2.31 -11.25 0.72
C LEU A 609 -1.91 -9.79 0.43
N PHE A 610 -0.63 -9.52 0.19
CA PHE A 610 -0.17 -8.21 -0.27
C PHE A 610 -0.82 -7.81 -1.62
N GLY A 611 -0.97 -8.76 -2.54
CA GLY A 611 -1.66 -8.53 -3.82
C GLY A 611 -3.12 -8.13 -3.65
N CYS A 612 -3.86 -8.80 -2.76
CA CYS A 612 -5.24 -8.42 -2.41
C CYS A 612 -5.30 -7.00 -1.84
N GLN A 613 -4.39 -6.66 -0.93
CA GLN A 613 -4.29 -5.31 -0.39
C GLN A 613 -4.01 -4.26 -1.47
N ALA A 614 -3.04 -4.53 -2.36
CA ALA A 614 -2.68 -3.63 -3.45
C ALA A 614 -3.86 -3.42 -4.41
N ALA A 615 -4.55 -4.48 -4.81
CA ALA A 615 -5.73 -4.41 -5.66
C ALA A 615 -6.84 -3.56 -5.02
N LEU A 616 -7.14 -3.78 -3.73
CA LEU A 616 -8.13 -2.97 -3.00
C LEU A 616 -7.75 -1.51 -2.88
N SER A 617 -6.45 -1.20 -2.83
CA SER A 617 -5.98 0.19 -2.74
C SER A 617 -6.07 0.92 -4.08
N LEU A 618 -5.87 0.20 -5.18
CA LEU A 618 -6.00 0.73 -6.53
C LEU A 618 -7.47 0.92 -6.95
N LEU A 619 -8.38 0.08 -6.48
CA LEU A 619 -9.83 0.13 -6.81
C LEU A 619 -10.61 1.25 -6.09
N GLN A 620 -9.98 1.97 -5.16
CA GLN A 620 -10.62 3.04 -4.39
C GLN A 620 -10.49 4.43 -5.03
N VAL A 621 -9.74 4.52 -6.13
CA VAL A 621 -9.68 5.70 -6.99
C VAL A 621 -10.61 5.46 -8.17
#